data_AF-A0AA88DE80-F1
#
_entry.id   AF-A0AA88DE80-F1
#
_cell.length_a   1.000
_cell.length_b   1.000
_cell.length_c   1.000
_cell.angle_alpha   90.00
_cell.angle_beta   90.00
_cell.angle_gamma   90.00
#
_symmetry.space_group_name_H-M   'P 1'
#
loop_
_entity.id
_entity.type
_entity.pdbx_description
1 polymer ?
#
loop_
_entity_poly.entity_id
_entity_poly.type
_entity_poly.pdbx_seq_one_letter_code
_entity_poly.pdbx_strand_id
1 'polypeptide(L)'
;MASASEIVTKLKLNPHPEGGFYSETFRDSSVILSKSILPPQLELNEEDGKFKLTRLGSDLIGDDQQPQYTVPPNVWFGAFPTNDLSVSADGTLLKAPPRDGERHYSLVGCTCAPAFQFEDFELAKRSELVSRFPNSEPLVSLLTFPE
;
A
#
# COMPACT_ATOMS: atom_id res chain seq x y z
N MET A 1 -23.06 6.45 7.55
CA MET A 1 -21.84 5.61 7.40
C MET A 1 -21.21 5.49 8.78
N ALA A 2 -20.67 4.33 9.14
CA ALA A 2 -19.92 4.18 10.39
C ALA A 2 -18.63 5.03 10.32
N SER A 3 -18.18 5.53 11.45
CA SER A 3 -16.93 6.27 11.56
C SER A 3 -15.71 5.34 11.48
N ALA A 4 -14.53 5.88 11.17
CA ALA A 4 -13.29 5.11 11.16
C ALA A 4 -13.03 4.46 12.54
N SER A 5 -13.18 5.22 13.63
CA SER A 5 -13.02 4.70 14.99
C SER A 5 -14.05 3.62 15.36
N GLU A 6 -15.29 3.75 14.92
CA GLU A 6 -16.33 2.71 15.10
C GLU A 6 -15.92 1.40 14.40
N ILE A 7 -15.37 1.48 13.18
CA ILE A 7 -14.90 0.31 12.42
C ILE A 7 -13.68 -0.32 13.10
N VAL A 8 -12.69 0.48 13.48
CA VAL A 8 -11.49 0.02 14.21
C VAL A 8 -11.89 -0.77 15.45
N THR A 9 -12.84 -0.23 16.22
CA THR A 9 -13.35 -0.89 17.43
C THR A 9 -14.12 -2.16 17.09
N LYS A 10 -15.03 -2.10 16.11
CA LYS A 10 -15.90 -3.22 15.74
C LYS A 10 -15.12 -4.42 15.20
N LEU A 11 -14.08 -4.16 14.42
CA LEU A 11 -13.23 -5.18 13.79
C LEU A 11 -11.97 -5.51 14.61
N LYS A 12 -11.78 -4.87 15.77
CA LYS A 12 -10.63 -5.06 16.66
C LYS A 12 -9.30 -4.85 15.92
N LEU A 13 -9.22 -3.77 15.14
CA LEU A 13 -8.02 -3.45 14.39
C LEU A 13 -6.94 -2.88 15.32
N ASN A 14 -5.69 -3.23 15.09
CA ASN A 14 -4.52 -2.70 15.77
C ASN A 14 -3.72 -1.79 14.82
N PRO A 15 -2.98 -0.79 15.33
CA PRO A 15 -2.07 -0.01 14.50
C PRO A 15 -1.07 -0.91 13.75
N HIS A 16 -0.85 -0.65 12.47
CA HIS A 16 0.16 -1.35 11.67
C HIS A 16 1.47 -0.55 11.62
N PRO A 17 2.66 -1.19 11.66
CA PRO A 17 3.95 -0.48 11.57
C PRO A 17 4.12 0.41 10.34
N GLU A 18 3.50 0.06 9.22
CA GLU A 18 3.54 0.83 7.96
C GLU A 18 2.56 2.03 7.94
N GLY A 19 1.74 2.18 8.98
CA GLY A 19 0.64 3.15 9.05
C GLY A 19 -0.73 2.49 8.91
N GLY A 20 -1.77 3.20 9.35
CA GLY A 20 -3.14 2.68 9.37
C GLY A 20 -3.39 1.61 10.45
N PHE A 21 -4.44 0.81 10.23
CA PHE A 21 -4.88 -0.23 11.17
C PHE A 21 -5.15 -1.54 10.43
N TYR A 22 -4.89 -2.68 11.08
CA TYR A 22 -5.09 -4.00 10.51
C TYR A 22 -5.55 -5.01 11.56
N SER A 23 -6.06 -6.15 11.10
CA SER A 23 -6.28 -7.34 11.93
C SER A 23 -6.18 -8.57 11.03
N GLU A 24 -5.43 -9.59 11.48
CA GLU A 24 -5.39 -10.87 10.78
C GLU A 24 -6.71 -11.61 11.00
N THR A 25 -7.43 -11.86 9.91
CA THR A 25 -8.74 -12.54 9.95
C THR A 25 -8.65 -14.04 9.70
N PHE A 26 -7.64 -14.48 8.95
CA PHE A 26 -7.44 -15.88 8.59
C PHE A 26 -5.97 -16.14 8.23
N ARG A 27 -5.46 -17.30 8.63
CA ARG A 27 -4.14 -17.81 8.24
C ARG A 27 -4.23 -19.30 7.96
N ASP A 28 -3.84 -19.69 6.75
CA ASP A 28 -3.61 -21.09 6.43
C ASP A 28 -2.23 -21.52 6.96
N SER A 29 -2.19 -22.63 7.69
CA SER A 29 -0.98 -23.22 8.26
C SER A 29 -0.51 -24.47 7.53
N SER A 30 -1.22 -24.87 6.47
CA SER A 30 -0.90 -26.05 5.66
C SER A 30 0.37 -25.86 4.81
N VAL A 31 0.70 -24.62 4.45
CA VAL A 31 1.88 -24.25 3.66
C VAL A 31 2.62 -23.12 4.37
N ILE A 32 3.83 -23.42 4.84
CA ILE A 32 4.75 -22.43 5.40
C ILE A 32 5.99 -22.43 4.51
N LEU A 33 6.22 -21.32 3.81
CA LEU A 33 7.44 -21.10 3.05
C LEU A 33 8.33 -20.13 3.80
N SER A 34 9.54 -20.56 4.16
CA SER A 34 10.57 -19.65 4.64
C SER A 34 11.20 -18.90 3.46
N LYS A 35 11.75 -17.70 3.71
CA LYS A 35 12.49 -16.92 2.71
C LYS A 35 13.53 -17.76 1.93
N SER A 36 14.17 -18.71 2.60
CA SER A 36 15.17 -19.62 2.04
C SER A 36 14.67 -20.64 1.03
N ILE A 37 13.35 -20.87 0.94
CA ILE A 37 12.76 -21.83 0.00
C ILE A 37 11.92 -21.16 -1.10
N LEU A 38 11.78 -19.84 -1.04
CA LEU A 38 11.30 -19.06 -2.18
C LEU A 38 12.40 -19.08 -3.25
N PRO A 39 12.06 -19.21 -4.55
CA PRO A 39 13.05 -19.09 -5.62
C PRO A 39 13.83 -17.78 -5.45
N PRO A 40 15.13 -17.74 -5.80
CA PRO A 40 15.97 -16.56 -5.60
C PRO A 40 15.24 -15.30 -6.07
N GLN A 41 14.99 -14.38 -5.14
CA GLN A 41 14.30 -13.12 -5.37
C GLN A 41 15.16 -12.24 -6.29
N LEU A 42 14.92 -12.31 -7.59
CA LEU A 42 15.41 -11.32 -8.55
C LEU A 42 14.51 -11.27 -9.78
N GLU A 43 13.57 -10.32 -9.78
CA GLU A 43 13.51 -9.23 -10.76
C GLU A 43 12.26 -8.40 -10.46
N LEU A 44 12.50 -7.20 -9.93
CA LEU A 44 11.65 -6.07 -10.23
C LEU A 44 12.53 -5.16 -11.10
N ASN A 45 11.99 -4.71 -12.22
CA ASN A 45 12.73 -3.94 -13.19
C ASN A 45 13.17 -2.59 -12.57
N GLU A 46 14.43 -2.51 -12.16
CA GLU A 46 15.07 -1.35 -11.53
C GLU A 46 15.44 -0.25 -12.55
N GLU A 47 15.05 -0.40 -13.82
CA GLU A 47 15.66 0.37 -14.92
C GLU A 47 15.11 1.80 -15.13
N ASP A 48 13.88 2.16 -14.73
CA ASP A 48 13.28 3.43 -15.21
C ASP A 48 12.60 4.34 -14.18
N GLY A 49 12.44 3.92 -12.92
CA GLY A 49 11.83 4.74 -11.86
C GLY A 49 10.36 5.13 -12.10
N LYS A 50 9.65 4.44 -13.00
CA LYS A 50 8.23 4.68 -13.26
C LYS A 50 7.36 4.07 -12.16
N PHE A 51 6.30 4.79 -11.81
CA PHE A 51 5.27 4.29 -10.90
C PHE A 51 3.99 3.97 -11.66
N LYS A 52 3.20 3.05 -11.12
CA LYS A 52 1.84 2.76 -11.59
C LYS A 52 0.86 3.10 -10.48
N LEU A 53 -0.13 3.92 -10.82
CA LEU A 53 -1.27 4.16 -9.93
C LEU A 53 -2.38 3.19 -10.28
N THR A 54 -3.00 2.66 -9.23
CA THR A 54 -4.13 1.75 -9.36
C THR A 54 -5.18 2.20 -8.37
N ARG A 55 -6.39 2.48 -8.87
CA ARG A 55 -7.51 2.92 -8.05
C ARG A 55 -8.41 1.74 -7.74
N LEU A 56 -8.40 1.32 -6.48
CA LEU A 56 -9.37 0.36 -5.97
C LEU A 56 -10.72 1.06 -5.73
N GLY A 57 -11.80 0.44 -6.19
CA GLY A 57 -13.13 1.02 -6.08
C GLY A 57 -14.22 0.07 -6.54
N SER A 58 -15.47 0.42 -6.24
CA SER A 58 -16.64 -0.42 -6.50
C SER A 58 -17.32 -0.10 -7.84
N ASP A 59 -16.89 0.94 -8.54
CA ASP A 59 -17.40 1.23 -9.88
C ASP A 59 -16.84 0.22 -10.87
N LEU A 60 -17.73 -0.64 -11.38
CA LEU A 60 -17.39 -1.70 -12.34
C LEU A 60 -17.61 -1.25 -13.79
N ILE A 61 -18.28 -0.11 -14.01
CA ILE A 61 -18.65 0.38 -15.33
C ILE A 61 -17.65 1.43 -15.81
N GLY A 62 -17.15 2.27 -14.90
CA GLY A 62 -16.06 3.19 -15.21
C GLY A 62 -14.74 2.48 -15.48
N ASP A 63 -13.93 3.04 -16.38
CA ASP A 63 -12.60 2.51 -16.72
C ASP A 63 -11.51 2.89 -15.70
N ASP A 64 -11.85 3.65 -14.66
CA ASP A 64 -10.91 4.27 -13.73
C ASP A 64 -10.79 3.55 -12.38
N GLN A 65 -11.56 2.49 -12.17
CA GLN A 65 -11.61 1.72 -10.92
C GLN A 65 -11.59 0.22 -11.20
N GLN A 66 -11.04 -0.53 -10.25
CA GLN A 66 -11.19 -1.98 -10.23
C GLN A 66 -11.45 -2.48 -8.81
N PRO A 67 -12.28 -3.53 -8.63
CA PRO A 67 -12.63 -4.05 -7.31
C PRO A 67 -11.49 -4.82 -6.64
N GLN A 68 -10.51 -5.28 -7.43
CA GLN A 68 -9.40 -6.10 -6.97
C GLN A 68 -8.13 -5.75 -7.76
N TYR A 69 -6.98 -5.85 -7.09
CA TYR A 69 -5.68 -5.75 -7.73
C TYR A 69 -4.68 -6.68 -7.04
N THR A 70 -3.77 -7.26 -7.84
CA THR A 70 -2.61 -7.99 -7.33
C THR A 70 -1.38 -7.13 -7.51
N VAL A 71 -0.78 -6.72 -6.39
CA VAL A 71 0.52 -6.08 -6.38
C VAL A 71 1.56 -7.12 -6.82
N PRO A 72 2.38 -6.86 -7.87
CA PRO A 72 3.39 -7.81 -8.29
C PRO A 72 4.42 -8.07 -7.18
N PRO A 73 5.00 -9.27 -7.10
CA PRO A 73 6.08 -9.53 -6.14
C PRO A 73 7.29 -8.64 -6.42
N ASN A 74 8.10 -8.43 -5.38
CA ASN A 74 9.34 -7.65 -5.41
C ASN A 74 9.19 -6.16 -5.71
N VAL A 75 7.98 -5.57 -5.64
CA VAL A 75 7.77 -4.12 -5.85
C VAL A 75 7.68 -3.33 -4.54
N TRP A 76 8.20 -2.11 -4.54
CA TRP A 76 7.80 -1.11 -3.56
C TRP A 76 6.38 -0.64 -3.85
N PHE A 77 5.51 -0.66 -2.84
CA PHE A 77 4.15 -0.15 -2.96
C PHE A 77 3.75 0.62 -1.69
N GLY A 78 2.78 1.52 -1.86
CA GLY A 78 2.12 2.24 -0.79
C GLY A 78 0.70 2.60 -1.22
N ALA A 79 -0.13 3.03 -0.27
CA ALA A 79 -1.53 3.34 -0.52
C ALA A 79 -1.95 4.64 0.17
N PHE A 80 -2.90 5.33 -0.44
CA PHE A 80 -3.52 6.54 0.10
C PHE A 80 -4.98 6.64 -0.39
N PRO A 81 -5.88 7.31 0.34
CA PRO A 81 -7.25 7.52 -0.13
C PRO A 81 -7.27 8.48 -1.34
N THR A 82 -7.89 8.07 -2.45
CA THR A 82 -7.76 8.75 -3.75
C THR A 82 -8.26 10.19 -3.82
N ASN A 83 -9.08 10.62 -2.85
CA ASN A 83 -9.62 11.98 -2.83
C ASN A 83 -8.77 12.94 -1.99
N ASP A 84 -7.69 12.47 -1.38
CA ASP A 84 -6.75 13.33 -0.64
C ASP A 84 -5.66 13.90 -1.55
N LEU A 85 -5.43 13.28 -2.70
CA LEU A 85 -4.28 13.51 -3.56
C LEU A 85 -4.66 13.29 -5.02
N SER A 86 -4.23 14.19 -5.90
CA SER A 86 -4.12 13.90 -7.33
C SER A 86 -2.66 13.83 -7.73
N VAL A 87 -2.35 12.82 -8.54
CA VAL A 87 -1.00 12.56 -9.04
C VAL A 87 -1.09 12.58 -10.56
N SER A 88 -0.33 13.48 -11.16
CA SER A 88 -0.25 13.58 -12.62
C SER A 88 0.77 12.59 -13.20
N ALA A 89 0.74 12.42 -14.51
CA ALA A 89 1.59 11.43 -15.21
C ALA A 89 3.10 11.70 -15.06
N ASP A 90 3.50 12.94 -14.78
CA ASP A 90 4.90 13.33 -14.56
C ASP A 90 5.36 13.22 -13.09
N GLY A 91 4.48 12.73 -12.20
CA GLY A 91 4.76 12.61 -10.76
C GLY A 91 4.43 13.85 -9.94
N THR A 92 3.91 14.92 -10.55
CA THR A 92 3.46 16.10 -9.78
C THR A 92 2.28 15.74 -8.89
N LEU A 93 2.41 16.05 -7.59
CA LEU A 93 1.40 15.83 -6.56
C LEU A 93 0.64 17.11 -6.23
N LEU A 94 -0.67 17.02 -6.18
CA LEU A 94 -1.53 18.07 -5.62
C LEU A 94 -2.30 17.48 -4.44
N LYS A 95 -2.09 18.07 -3.26
CA LYS A 95 -2.84 17.71 -2.05
C LYS A 95 -4.18 18.43 -2.05
N ALA A 96 -5.26 17.67 -1.88
CA ALA A 96 -6.57 18.22 -1.60
C ALA A 96 -6.61 18.82 -0.18
N PRO A 97 -7.59 19.70 0.12
CA PRO A 97 -7.82 20.15 1.48
C PRO A 97 -8.01 18.96 2.45
N PRO A 98 -7.50 19.05 3.68
CA PRO A 98 -7.67 17.99 4.66
C PRO A 98 -9.13 17.62 4.86
N ARG A 99 -9.42 16.33 4.90
CA ARG A 99 -10.76 15.79 5.15
C ARG A 99 -10.83 15.18 6.55
N ASP A 100 -12.04 15.13 7.09
CA ASP A 100 -12.30 14.45 8.35
C ASP A 100 -12.04 12.94 8.21
N GLY A 101 -10.96 12.45 8.84
CA GLY A 101 -10.57 11.04 8.79
C GLY A 101 -11.59 10.09 9.41
N GLU A 102 -12.45 10.58 10.32
CA GLU A 102 -13.54 9.76 10.85
C GLU A 102 -14.61 9.46 9.80
N ARG A 103 -14.75 10.32 8.79
CA ARG A 103 -15.76 10.20 7.73
C ARG A 103 -15.20 9.74 6.39
N HIS A 104 -13.88 9.83 6.22
CA HIS A 104 -13.19 9.54 4.96
C HIS A 104 -12.08 8.54 5.20
N TYR A 105 -12.38 7.27 4.97
CA TYR A 105 -11.46 6.16 5.10
C TYR A 105 -11.63 5.20 3.93
N SER A 106 -10.74 4.22 3.84
CA SER A 106 -10.88 3.06 2.95
C SER A 106 -10.68 1.81 3.80
N LEU A 107 -11.60 0.86 3.67
CA LEU A 107 -11.50 -0.47 4.28
C LEU A 107 -11.29 -1.48 3.17
N VAL A 108 -10.19 -2.23 3.24
CA VAL A 108 -9.80 -3.21 2.22
C VAL A 108 -9.49 -4.55 2.86
N GLY A 109 -9.62 -5.62 2.09
CA GLY A 109 -9.07 -6.93 2.44
C GLY A 109 -7.74 -7.13 1.73
N CYS A 110 -6.72 -7.54 2.48
CA CYS A 110 -5.42 -7.90 1.92
C CYS A 110 -5.20 -9.41 2.12
N THR A 111 -4.79 -10.09 1.05
CA THR A 111 -4.43 -11.51 1.09
C THR A 111 -3.03 -11.68 0.52
N CYS A 112 -2.14 -12.26 1.31
CA CYS A 112 -0.79 -12.61 0.88
C CYS A 112 -0.73 -14.11 0.59
N ALA A 113 -0.20 -14.45 -0.57
CA ALA A 113 0.10 -15.83 -0.95
C ALA A 113 1.50 -15.87 -1.59
N PRO A 114 2.51 -16.47 -0.94
CA PRO A 114 2.49 -17.16 0.37
C PRO A 114 2.09 -16.25 1.55
N ALA A 115 1.72 -16.87 2.69
CA ALA A 115 1.25 -16.14 3.87
C ALA A 115 2.30 -15.14 4.37
N PHE A 116 1.85 -13.95 4.75
CA PHE A 116 2.70 -12.87 5.28
C PHE A 116 3.53 -13.33 6.49
N GLN A 117 4.81 -12.95 6.48
CA GLN A 117 5.76 -13.14 7.58
C GLN A 117 6.44 -11.79 7.87
N PHE A 118 6.63 -11.46 9.15
CA PHE A 118 7.34 -10.22 9.52
C PHE A 118 8.82 -10.27 9.13
N GLU A 119 9.39 -11.46 9.04
CA GLU A 119 10.76 -11.70 8.60
C GLU A 119 10.99 -11.35 7.12
N ASP A 120 9.90 -11.36 6.33
CA ASP A 120 9.90 -10.99 4.92
C ASP A 120 9.44 -9.55 4.68
N PHE A 121 8.97 -8.87 5.74
CA PHE A 121 8.50 -7.49 5.67
C PHE A 121 9.68 -6.51 5.71
N GLU A 122 9.71 -5.63 4.73
CA GLU A 122 10.69 -4.55 4.65
C GLU A 122 9.95 -3.20 4.55
N LEU A 123 10.20 -2.32 5.51
CA LEU A 123 9.68 -0.96 5.47
C LEU A 123 10.72 -0.06 4.78
N ALA A 124 10.28 0.64 3.73
CA ALA A 124 11.13 1.52 2.95
C ALA A 124 11.74 2.65 3.78
N LYS A 125 13.02 2.93 3.56
CA LYS A 125 13.67 4.17 4.03
C LYS A 125 13.51 5.25 2.98
N ARG A 126 13.00 6.42 3.39
CA ARG A 126 12.77 7.55 2.48
C ARG A 126 14.05 7.95 1.75
N SER A 127 15.12 8.19 2.51
CA SER A 127 16.43 8.59 2.00
C SER A 127 16.99 7.62 0.95
N GLU A 128 16.84 6.32 1.17
CA GLU A 128 17.26 5.29 0.22
C GLU A 128 16.45 5.35 -1.08
N LEU A 129 15.12 5.40 -0.97
CA LEU A 129 14.25 5.46 -2.15
C LEU A 129 14.38 6.77 -2.92
N VAL A 130 14.53 7.90 -2.25
CA VAL A 130 14.79 9.20 -2.90
C VAL A 130 16.13 9.17 -3.63
N SER A 131 17.18 8.60 -3.01
CA SER A 131 18.48 8.47 -3.66
C SER A 131 18.43 7.58 -4.90
N ARG A 132 17.60 6.53 -4.89
CA ARG A 132 17.44 5.59 -6.00
C ARG A 132 16.50 6.13 -7.09
N PHE A 133 15.46 6.86 -6.70
CA PHE A 133 14.39 7.34 -7.58
C PHE A 133 14.14 8.84 -7.40
N PRO A 134 15.10 9.71 -7.74
CA PRO A 134 15.00 11.15 -7.46
C PRO A 134 13.80 11.81 -8.16
N ASN A 135 13.43 11.33 -9.35
CA ASN A 135 12.27 11.85 -10.09
C ASN A 135 10.93 11.53 -9.40
N SER A 136 10.91 10.55 -8.49
CA SER A 136 9.73 10.16 -7.72
C SER A 136 9.75 10.67 -6.27
N GLU A 137 10.69 11.57 -5.93
CA GLU A 137 10.85 12.11 -4.57
C GLU A 137 9.55 12.62 -3.94
N PRO A 138 8.67 13.37 -4.65
CA PRO A 138 7.42 13.83 -4.05
C PRO A 138 6.54 12.68 -3.55
N LEU A 139 6.42 11.61 -4.36
CA LEU A 139 5.61 10.43 -4.04
C LEU A 139 6.26 9.58 -2.95
N VAL A 140 7.58 9.38 -3.04
CA VAL A 140 8.34 8.67 -2.01
C VAL A 140 8.22 9.39 -0.67
N SER A 141 8.42 10.70 -0.64
CA SER A 141 8.33 11.50 0.59
C SER A 141 6.93 11.52 1.20
N LEU A 142 5.89 11.39 0.36
CA LEU A 142 4.51 11.28 0.81
C LEU A 142 4.21 9.92 1.47
N LEU A 143 4.73 8.83 0.90
CA LEU A 143 4.38 7.44 1.27
C LEU A 143 5.36 6.79 2.23
N THR A 144 6.38 7.50 2.68
CA THR A 144 7.38 7.01 3.65
C THR A 144 7.40 7.90 4.88
N PHE A 145 7.84 7.35 6.01
CA PHE A 145 8.11 8.16 7.20
C PHE A 145 9.40 8.98 7.04
N PRO A 146 9.48 10.18 7.64
CA PRO A 146 10.77 10.83 7.82
C PRO A 146 11.63 9.99 8.78
N GLU A 147 12.93 9.90 8.50
CA GLU A 147 13.90 9.34 9.45
C GLU A 147 14.00 10.13 10.76
#